data_AF-A0A2G8HRC0-F1
#
_entry.id   AF-A0A2G8HRC0-F1
#
_cell.length_a   1.000
_cell.length_b   1.000
_cell.length_c   1.000
_cell.angle_alpha   90.00
_cell.angle_beta   90.00
_cell.angle_gamma   90.00
#
_symmetry.space_group_name_H-M   'P 1'
#
loop_
_entity.id
_entity.type
_entity.pdbx_description
1 polymer ?
#
loop_
_entity_poly.entity_id
_entity_poly.type
_entity_poly.pdbx_seq_one_letter_code
_entity_poly.pdbx_strand_id
1 'polypeptide(L)'
;MIKISCRLCIFLFFALLNSSFAKTVEADRAAIAELKEECSNNKIYLVDGEYDVECGTLYQHYNSNSDKQYSQSLATRNGKVRIGGFNLWHPGSQNSGYKDYKLIAKIINNSDIVGALELLPLVSLDAKNNKEVVDAINEGPAELRSLKKELSQANRNGDLDKVQALKAKIAIVTDTISKAPSLYRSPGYLKVLSELRKLDSSWSLILSPRGDSAKPTHVKELTGFYYRGRSVKPITNEHCQETYSNVTAKKYACFPNLRASFMGRETSHVFSRRPLLASFKSGNFDFSILASHVVFTSPHPVEDREDMENILRPSFGVSDYKDLGVGLDSTNYARFAEAKILMELMEKLKKNYKEKDVMYVGDMNLTADNPYWSNLLKETGEHELLIDVETSLSLAKENSRGIPTNAMASNYDHFILPKNGFLNCRKSNDDYDTSRLKYLEGYVYDYISENYIVRSKRIKDQDKEIEQIYPEDEELGESMVSSLDYQLTKTGERQMNKMLTKLKSELNKVYTIKKGEIVKDDSKIEQRLNYFRDRVFLSQLSNNTFYRVYKEIISDHYPISMSCSNK
;
A
#
# COMPACT_ATOMS: atom_id res chain seq x y z
N MET A 1 14.07 35.45 42.58
CA MET A 1 12.76 34.75 42.43
C MET A 1 12.07 35.25 41.18
N ILE A 2 12.25 34.57 40.04
CA ILE A 2 11.62 34.95 38.77
C ILE A 2 10.24 34.29 38.74
N LYS A 3 9.18 35.11 38.75
CA LYS A 3 7.80 34.63 38.60
C LYS A 3 7.59 34.19 37.15
N ILE A 4 7.69 32.88 36.92
CA ILE A 4 7.27 32.27 35.66
C ILE A 4 5.73 32.38 35.59
N SER A 5 5.24 33.02 34.53
CA SER A 5 3.82 33.22 34.27
C SER A 5 3.12 31.87 34.09
N CYS A 6 1.99 31.67 34.77
CA CYS A 6 1.16 30.47 34.71
C CYS A 6 0.72 30.11 33.26
N ARG A 7 0.71 31.09 32.34
CA ARG A 7 0.43 30.88 30.91
C ARG A 7 1.57 30.20 30.15
N LEU A 8 2.82 30.38 30.59
CA LEU A 8 3.99 29.71 30.01
C LEU A 8 4.05 28.23 30.43
N CYS A 9 3.58 27.90 31.64
CA CYS A 9 3.43 26.51 32.08
C CYS A 9 2.37 25.76 31.26
N ILE A 10 1.27 26.40 30.85
CA ILE A 10 0.23 25.75 30.04
C ILE A 10 0.73 25.49 28.61
N PHE A 11 1.53 26.40 28.02
CA PHE A 11 2.16 26.17 26.72
C PHE A 11 3.25 25.09 26.77
N LEU A 12 4.04 25.04 27.84
CA LEU A 12 5.00 23.95 28.08
C LEU A 12 4.28 22.61 28.37
N PHE A 13 3.10 22.62 29.00
CA PHE A 13 2.31 21.40 29.24
C PHE A 13 1.72 20.83 27.94
N PHE A 14 1.36 21.67 26.97
CA PHE A 14 0.92 21.21 25.64
C PHE A 14 2.09 20.84 24.71
N ALA A 15 3.26 21.45 24.88
CA ALA A 15 4.49 21.04 24.17
C ALA A 15 5.15 19.78 24.76
N LEU A 16 4.82 19.43 26.01
CA LEU A 16 5.21 18.19 26.70
C LEU A 16 4.12 17.11 26.68
N LEU A 17 3.10 17.25 25.83
CA LEU A 17 2.34 16.08 25.39
C LEU A 17 3.29 15.24 24.53
N ASN A 18 4.09 14.43 25.21
CA ASN A 18 4.87 13.35 24.66
C ASN A 18 4.06 12.72 23.54
N SER A 19 4.63 12.76 22.33
CA SER A 19 4.16 12.04 21.16
C SER A 19 4.22 10.55 21.46
N SER A 20 3.28 10.06 22.26
CA SER A 20 3.25 8.65 22.61
C SER A 20 2.97 7.87 21.34
N PHE A 21 3.67 6.74 21.17
CA PHE A 21 3.38 5.75 20.14
C PHE A 21 1.96 5.14 20.29
N ALA A 22 1.22 5.46 21.35
CA ALA A 22 -0.04 4.80 21.68
C ALA A 22 -1.18 5.30 20.78
N LYS A 23 -1.66 4.40 19.92
CA LYS A 23 -2.85 4.60 19.08
C LYS A 23 -4.10 4.69 19.97
N THR A 24 -4.76 5.85 19.98
CA THR A 24 -5.98 6.07 20.78
C THR A 24 -7.24 5.63 20.03
N VAL A 25 -8.30 5.32 20.79
CA VAL A 25 -9.61 4.93 20.21
C VAL A 25 -10.22 6.07 19.40
N GLU A 26 -10.00 7.30 19.84
CA GLU A 26 -10.52 8.51 19.21
C GLU A 26 -9.83 8.76 17.86
N ALA A 27 -8.49 8.68 17.81
CA ALA A 27 -7.73 8.78 16.57
C ALA A 27 -8.11 7.66 15.59
N ASP A 28 -8.29 6.46 16.14
CA ASP A 28 -8.75 5.28 15.41
C ASP A 28 -10.14 5.51 14.77
N ARG A 29 -11.10 6.08 15.50
CA ARG A 29 -12.44 6.40 15.00
C ARG A 29 -12.41 7.49 13.93
N ALA A 30 -11.60 8.53 14.13
CA ALA A 30 -11.46 9.62 13.16
C ALA A 30 -10.89 9.11 11.82
N ALA A 31 -9.82 8.31 11.88
CA ALA A 31 -9.21 7.73 10.68
C ALA A 31 -10.14 6.74 9.94
N ILE A 32 -10.97 5.98 10.67
CA ILE A 32 -12.00 5.13 10.06
C ILE A 32 -13.07 5.98 9.36
N ALA A 33 -13.50 7.07 9.97
CA ALA A 33 -14.51 7.96 9.38
C ALA A 33 -13.98 8.59 8.07
N GLU A 34 -12.74 9.06 8.07
CA GLU A 34 -12.07 9.63 6.89
C GLU A 34 -11.99 8.61 5.74
N LEU A 35 -11.49 7.40 5.99
CA LEU A 35 -11.39 6.41 4.93
C LEU A 35 -12.77 5.92 4.47
N LYS A 36 -13.76 5.82 5.37
CA LYS A 36 -15.14 5.47 5.01
C LYS A 36 -15.78 6.51 4.09
N GLU A 37 -15.49 7.79 4.32
CA GLU A 37 -15.89 8.87 3.42
C GLU A 37 -15.20 8.74 2.05
N GLU A 38 -13.88 8.47 2.02
CA GLU A 38 -13.17 8.16 0.78
C GLU A 38 -13.83 7.00 0.02
N CYS A 39 -14.15 5.90 0.68
CA CYS A 39 -14.85 4.76 0.08
C CYS A 39 -16.22 5.13 -0.50
N SER A 40 -16.98 5.94 0.24
CA SER A 40 -18.32 6.37 -0.19
C SER A 40 -18.23 7.24 -1.43
N ASN A 41 -17.24 8.14 -1.49
CA ASN A 41 -16.95 8.95 -2.66
C ASN A 41 -16.44 8.09 -3.83
N ASN A 42 -15.56 7.12 -3.58
CA ASN A 42 -15.10 6.17 -4.62
C ASN A 42 -16.29 5.42 -5.24
N LYS A 43 -17.23 4.94 -4.40
CA LYS A 43 -18.44 4.25 -4.85
C LYS A 43 -19.27 5.12 -5.81
N ILE A 44 -19.43 6.40 -5.47
CA ILE A 44 -20.28 7.33 -6.24
C ILE A 44 -19.56 7.80 -7.51
N TYR A 45 -18.30 8.22 -7.42
CA TYR A 45 -17.64 8.97 -8.48
C TYR A 45 -16.71 8.13 -9.38
N LEU A 46 -16.25 6.97 -8.91
CA LEU A 46 -15.30 6.13 -9.65
C LEU A 46 -15.87 4.80 -10.08
N VAL A 47 -16.77 4.23 -9.28
CA VAL A 47 -17.36 2.91 -9.53
C VAL A 47 -18.72 3.02 -10.20
N ASP A 48 -19.55 4.02 -9.85
CA ASP A 48 -20.87 4.33 -10.41
C ASP A 48 -21.63 3.12 -11.03
N GLY A 49 -22.01 2.16 -10.17
CA GLY A 49 -22.81 1.01 -10.58
C GLY A 49 -22.07 -0.11 -11.33
N GLU A 50 -20.77 0.03 -11.60
CA GLU A 50 -19.98 -1.05 -12.22
C GLU A 50 -19.87 -2.31 -11.35
N TYR A 51 -19.95 -2.15 -10.02
CA TYR A 51 -19.98 -3.22 -9.03
C TYR A 51 -20.36 -2.71 -7.64
N ASP A 52 -20.73 -3.64 -6.75
CA ASP A 52 -21.12 -3.33 -5.38
C ASP A 52 -19.93 -2.95 -4.49
N VAL A 53 -20.09 -1.88 -3.71
CA VAL A 53 -19.12 -1.41 -2.73
C VAL A 53 -19.77 -1.29 -1.36
N GLU A 54 -19.16 -1.94 -0.36
CA GLU A 54 -19.51 -1.85 1.06
C GLU A 54 -18.45 -1.02 1.81
N CYS A 55 -18.85 0.15 2.32
CA CYS A 55 -17.98 1.03 3.10
C CYS A 55 -18.21 0.81 4.60
N GLY A 56 -17.63 -0.27 5.13
CA GLY A 56 -17.76 -0.68 6.52
C GLY A 56 -16.76 -0.01 7.47
N THR A 57 -16.99 -0.17 8.77
CA THR A 57 -16.07 0.30 9.84
C THR A 57 -15.01 -0.73 10.21
N LEU A 58 -15.18 -1.99 9.78
CA LEU A 58 -14.23 -3.08 10.04
C LEU A 58 -13.31 -3.34 8.85
N TYR A 59 -13.82 -3.08 7.65
CA TYR A 59 -13.11 -3.14 6.38
C TYR A 59 -13.98 -2.44 5.33
N GLN A 60 -13.36 -2.13 4.19
CA GLN A 60 -14.05 -1.72 2.97
C GLN A 60 -14.03 -2.89 1.99
N HIS A 61 -15.09 -3.06 1.22
CA HIS A 61 -15.20 -4.17 0.29
C HIS A 61 -15.63 -3.69 -1.08
N TYR A 62 -14.68 -3.69 -2.01
CA TYR A 62 -14.92 -3.36 -3.40
C TYR A 62 -15.23 -4.66 -4.17
N ASN A 63 -16.30 -4.61 -4.96
CA ASN A 63 -16.93 -5.76 -5.64
C ASN A 63 -17.40 -6.81 -4.62
N SER A 64 -18.19 -6.35 -3.64
CA SER A 64 -18.56 -7.11 -2.44
C SER A 64 -19.49 -8.30 -2.69
N ASN A 65 -20.15 -8.32 -3.86
CA ASN A 65 -21.01 -9.40 -4.32
C ASN A 65 -20.32 -10.35 -5.31
N SER A 66 -18.99 -10.30 -5.47
CA SER A 66 -18.29 -11.19 -6.40
C SER A 66 -18.37 -12.67 -6.01
N ASP A 67 -18.62 -12.94 -4.74
CA ASP A 67 -18.83 -14.29 -4.18
C ASP A 67 -20.09 -14.97 -4.74
N LYS A 68 -21.04 -14.23 -5.31
CA LYS A 68 -22.17 -14.80 -6.07
C LYS A 68 -21.70 -15.59 -7.29
N GLN A 69 -20.49 -15.34 -7.78
CA GLN A 69 -19.88 -16.07 -8.90
C GLN A 69 -19.10 -17.31 -8.42
N TYR A 70 -18.96 -17.51 -7.11
CA TYR A 70 -18.26 -18.65 -6.53
C TYR A 70 -19.09 -19.93 -6.65
N SER A 71 -18.43 -21.03 -6.97
CA SER A 71 -19.00 -22.37 -6.90
C SER A 71 -18.02 -23.32 -6.23
N GLN A 72 -18.45 -23.93 -5.13
CA GLN A 72 -17.63 -24.89 -4.39
C GLN A 72 -17.24 -26.08 -5.26
N SER A 73 -18.17 -26.63 -6.05
CA SER A 73 -17.89 -27.77 -6.92
C SER A 73 -16.94 -27.43 -8.07
N LEU A 74 -16.97 -26.19 -8.58
CA LEU A 74 -15.98 -25.71 -9.55
C LEU A 74 -14.60 -25.53 -8.89
N ALA A 75 -14.54 -24.90 -7.71
CA ALA A 75 -13.30 -24.71 -6.98
C ALA A 75 -12.63 -26.05 -6.64
N THR A 76 -13.36 -27.02 -6.08
CA THR A 76 -12.88 -28.38 -5.80
C THR A 76 -12.40 -29.11 -7.06
N ARG A 77 -13.06 -28.90 -8.22
CA ARG A 77 -12.62 -29.47 -9.50
C ARG A 77 -11.31 -28.86 -10.00
N ASN A 78 -11.11 -27.55 -9.83
CA ASN A 78 -9.85 -26.90 -10.15
C ASN A 78 -8.70 -27.45 -9.29
N GLY A 79 -9.00 -27.92 -8.09
CA GLY A 79 -8.12 -28.76 -7.27
C GLY A 79 -6.99 -28.01 -6.56
N LYS A 80 -6.82 -26.70 -6.82
CA LYS A 80 -5.84 -25.85 -6.17
C LYS A 80 -6.36 -24.42 -5.97
N VAL A 81 -5.85 -23.77 -4.93
CA VAL A 81 -5.94 -22.33 -4.68
C VAL A 81 -4.53 -21.77 -4.50
N ARG A 82 -4.23 -20.63 -5.12
CA ARG A 82 -2.93 -19.94 -4.97
C ARG A 82 -3.07 -18.72 -4.08
N ILE A 83 -2.32 -18.70 -2.99
CA ILE A 83 -2.30 -17.64 -1.99
C ILE A 83 -0.98 -16.88 -2.15
N GLY A 84 -1.04 -15.55 -2.24
CA GLY A 84 0.14 -14.71 -2.44
C GLY A 84 0.31 -13.62 -1.38
N GLY A 85 1.53 -13.09 -1.32
CA GLY A 85 1.89 -11.87 -0.60
C GLY A 85 2.58 -10.91 -1.54
N PHE A 86 2.24 -9.63 -1.47
CA PHE A 86 2.90 -8.62 -2.30
C PHE A 86 2.91 -7.24 -1.65
N ASN A 87 4.10 -6.75 -1.30
CA ASN A 87 4.33 -5.34 -1.03
C ASN A 87 4.29 -4.55 -2.34
N LEU A 88 3.30 -3.67 -2.49
CA LEU A 88 3.03 -2.93 -3.73
C LEU A 88 3.76 -1.58 -3.81
N TRP A 89 4.40 -1.16 -2.72
CA TRP A 89 5.15 0.09 -2.61
C TRP A 89 4.34 1.33 -3.04
N HIS A 90 3.33 1.64 -2.23
CA HIS A 90 2.53 2.88 -2.25
C HIS A 90 1.86 3.21 -3.60
N PRO A 91 1.17 2.29 -4.29
CA PRO A 91 0.58 2.57 -5.58
C PRO A 91 -0.30 3.82 -5.54
N GLY A 92 -0.08 4.76 -6.47
CA GLY A 92 -0.81 6.02 -6.55
C GLY A 92 -0.24 7.17 -5.71
N SER A 93 0.85 6.96 -4.98
CA SER A 93 1.58 8.06 -4.33
C SER A 93 2.40 8.87 -5.32
N GLN A 94 2.76 10.11 -4.99
CA GLN A 94 3.70 10.89 -5.80
C GLN A 94 5.12 10.30 -5.78
N ASN A 95 5.49 9.62 -4.70
CA ASN A 95 6.81 8.99 -4.55
C ASN A 95 6.95 7.73 -5.41
N SER A 96 5.85 7.12 -5.83
CA SER A 96 5.79 5.93 -6.69
C SER A 96 4.73 6.11 -7.80
N GLY A 97 4.68 7.29 -8.40
CA GLY A 97 3.60 7.70 -9.30
C GLY A 97 3.60 7.07 -10.70
N TYR A 98 4.57 6.21 -11.00
CA TYR A 98 4.83 5.69 -12.37
C TYR A 98 4.50 4.22 -12.56
N LYS A 99 3.78 3.62 -11.60
CA LYS A 99 3.38 2.22 -11.63
C LYS A 99 2.65 1.88 -12.93
N ASP A 100 3.05 0.80 -13.60
CA ASP A 100 2.26 0.19 -14.65
C ASP A 100 1.23 -0.75 -14.01
N TYR A 101 0.05 -0.21 -13.75
CA TYR A 101 -1.04 -0.95 -13.12
C TYR A 101 -1.47 -2.18 -13.93
N LYS A 102 -1.32 -2.17 -15.26
CA LYS A 102 -1.65 -3.32 -16.11
C LYS A 102 -0.66 -4.47 -15.89
N LEU A 103 0.63 -4.15 -15.79
CA LEU A 103 1.65 -5.15 -15.45
C LEU A 103 1.49 -5.68 -14.02
N ILE A 104 1.24 -4.81 -13.05
CA ILE A 104 0.99 -5.18 -11.65
C ILE A 104 -0.24 -6.10 -11.55
N ALA A 105 -1.33 -5.78 -12.25
CA ALA A 105 -2.52 -6.63 -12.29
C ALA A 105 -2.22 -8.01 -12.89
N LYS A 106 -1.43 -8.10 -13.97
CA LYS A 106 -0.98 -9.40 -14.51
C LYS A 106 -0.18 -10.22 -13.48
N ILE A 107 0.67 -9.55 -12.70
CA ILE A 107 1.45 -10.18 -11.62
C ILE A 107 0.54 -10.73 -10.53
N ILE A 108 -0.38 -9.93 -10.01
CA ILE A 108 -1.36 -10.37 -9.00
C ILE A 108 -2.24 -11.50 -9.55
N ASN A 109 -2.58 -11.49 -10.84
CA ASN A 109 -3.44 -12.48 -11.48
C ASN A 109 -2.85 -13.90 -11.52
N ASN A 110 -1.58 -14.07 -11.15
CA ASN A 110 -0.95 -15.39 -10.95
C ASN A 110 -1.40 -16.10 -9.66
N SER A 111 -2.10 -15.38 -8.77
CA SER A 111 -2.69 -15.91 -7.54
C SER A 111 -4.23 -15.82 -7.59
N ASP A 112 -4.91 -16.53 -6.70
CA ASP A 112 -6.36 -16.41 -6.50
C ASP A 112 -6.70 -15.44 -5.36
N ILE A 113 -5.76 -15.27 -4.42
CA ILE A 113 -5.82 -14.29 -3.35
C ILE A 113 -4.41 -13.74 -3.08
N VAL A 114 -4.29 -12.44 -2.83
CA VAL A 114 -3.02 -11.77 -2.50
C VAL A 114 -3.22 -10.85 -1.29
N GLY A 115 -2.45 -11.10 -0.23
CA GLY A 115 -2.22 -10.13 0.84
C GLY A 115 -1.39 -8.97 0.30
N ALA A 116 -2.03 -7.83 0.08
CA ALA A 116 -1.44 -6.63 -0.50
C ALA A 116 -1.04 -5.66 0.62
N LEU A 117 0.25 -5.30 0.63
CA LEU A 117 0.86 -4.42 1.62
C LEU A 117 1.24 -3.07 1.00
N GLU A 118 1.49 -2.09 1.87
CA GLU A 118 1.85 -0.72 1.50
C GLU A 118 0.86 -0.06 0.53
N LEU A 119 -0.43 -0.37 0.68
CA LEU A 119 -1.46 0.41 0.00
C LEU A 119 -1.60 1.76 0.70
N LEU A 120 -2.05 2.80 -0.01
CA LEU A 120 -2.26 4.12 0.60
C LEU A 120 -3.69 4.61 0.35
N PRO A 121 -4.26 5.39 1.28
CA PRO A 121 -5.38 6.26 0.97
C PRO A 121 -4.96 7.32 -0.05
N LEU A 122 -5.88 8.17 -0.48
CA LEU A 122 -5.49 9.37 -1.21
C LEU A 122 -4.56 10.23 -0.35
N VAL A 123 -3.46 10.72 -0.95
CA VAL A 123 -2.47 11.55 -0.26
C VAL A 123 -2.12 12.79 -1.07
N SER A 124 -1.64 13.83 -0.39
CA SER A 124 -1.08 15.04 -1.00
C SER A 124 -2.03 15.71 -2.00
N LEU A 125 -1.58 15.97 -3.23
CA LEU A 125 -2.32 16.68 -4.27
C LEU A 125 -3.64 15.99 -4.65
N ASP A 126 -3.68 14.65 -4.63
CA ASP A 126 -4.89 13.92 -5.03
C ASP A 126 -5.95 13.98 -3.93
N ALA A 127 -5.55 13.86 -2.67
CA ALA A 127 -6.44 14.09 -1.53
C ALA A 127 -6.99 15.53 -1.52
N LYS A 128 -6.12 16.52 -1.76
CA LYS A 128 -6.53 17.93 -1.84
C LYS A 128 -7.51 18.14 -2.98
N ASN A 129 -7.22 17.65 -4.19
CA ASN A 129 -8.12 17.76 -5.33
C ASN A 129 -9.49 17.15 -5.03
N ASN A 130 -9.51 15.93 -4.48
CA ASN A 130 -10.77 15.24 -4.21
C ASN A 130 -11.58 15.94 -3.11
N LYS A 131 -10.92 16.56 -2.14
CA LYS A 131 -11.59 17.45 -1.19
C LYS A 131 -12.26 18.63 -1.90
N GLU A 132 -11.56 19.36 -2.76
CA GLU A 132 -12.13 20.49 -3.51
C GLU A 132 -13.29 20.06 -4.42
N VAL A 133 -13.21 18.86 -5.01
CA VAL A 133 -14.30 18.25 -5.78
C VAL A 133 -15.54 18.00 -4.91
N VAL A 134 -15.35 17.36 -3.76
CA VAL A 134 -16.45 17.06 -2.84
C VAL A 134 -17.06 18.34 -2.26
N ASP A 135 -16.23 19.31 -1.88
CA ASP A 135 -16.68 20.62 -1.37
C ASP A 135 -17.50 21.35 -2.45
N ALA A 136 -17.04 21.37 -3.71
CA ALA A 136 -17.79 21.97 -4.83
C ALA A 136 -19.16 21.31 -5.07
N ILE A 137 -19.23 19.98 -4.95
CA ILE A 137 -20.49 19.22 -5.11
C ILE A 137 -21.46 19.49 -3.96
N ASN A 138 -20.96 19.53 -2.72
CA ASN A 138 -21.79 19.64 -1.52
C ASN A 138 -22.23 21.09 -1.23
N GLU A 139 -21.32 22.05 -1.37
CA GLU A 139 -21.54 23.45 -1.00
C GLU A 139 -22.03 24.29 -2.19
N GLY A 140 -21.61 23.94 -3.40
CA GLY A 140 -21.97 24.66 -4.63
C GLY A 140 -23.48 24.88 -4.83
N PRO A 141 -24.37 23.90 -4.56
CA PRO A 141 -25.81 24.12 -4.67
C PRO A 141 -26.35 25.22 -3.74
N ALA A 142 -25.79 25.37 -2.54
CA ALA A 142 -26.18 26.43 -1.61
C ALA A 142 -25.66 27.79 -2.06
N GLU A 143 -24.40 27.85 -2.51
CA GLU A 143 -23.81 29.04 -3.12
C GLU A 143 -24.63 29.51 -4.33
N LEU A 144 -24.96 28.60 -5.24
CA LEU A 144 -25.76 28.87 -6.43
C LEU A 144 -27.14 29.46 -6.10
N ARG A 145 -27.78 28.98 -5.03
CA ARG A 145 -29.05 29.56 -4.54
C ARG A 145 -28.87 30.98 -4.01
N SER A 146 -27.80 31.24 -3.26
CA SER A 146 -27.47 32.59 -2.77
C SER A 146 -27.24 33.56 -3.92
N LEU A 147 -26.39 33.18 -4.88
CA LEU A 147 -26.07 34.00 -6.04
C LEU A 147 -27.32 34.32 -6.88
N LYS A 148 -28.21 33.34 -7.08
CA LYS A 148 -29.50 33.57 -7.79
C LYS A 148 -30.41 34.55 -7.05
N LYS A 149 -30.42 34.53 -5.71
CA LYS A 149 -31.18 35.49 -4.89
C LYS A 149 -30.58 36.90 -5.00
N GLU A 150 -29.26 37.02 -4.91
CA GLU A 150 -28.55 38.28 -5.09
C GLU A 150 -28.76 38.86 -6.49
N LEU A 151 -28.77 38.02 -7.52
CA LEU A 151 -29.05 38.43 -8.90
C LEU A 151 -30.47 38.99 -9.03
N SER A 152 -31.46 38.35 -8.41
CA SER A 152 -32.84 38.85 -8.38
C SER A 152 -32.93 40.23 -7.72
N GLN A 153 -32.19 40.46 -6.63
CA GLN A 153 -32.12 41.76 -5.96
C GLN A 153 -31.41 42.82 -6.82
N ALA A 154 -30.28 42.48 -7.43
CA ALA A 154 -29.54 43.40 -8.31
C ALA A 154 -30.38 43.83 -9.52
N ASN A 155 -31.14 42.90 -10.11
CA ASN A 155 -32.09 43.22 -11.19
C ASN A 155 -33.19 44.20 -10.73
N ARG A 156 -33.73 44.05 -9.51
CA ARG A 156 -34.73 44.96 -8.95
C ARG A 156 -34.16 46.36 -8.69
N ASN A 157 -32.89 46.43 -8.32
CA ASN A 157 -32.20 47.68 -7.99
C ASN A 157 -31.62 48.39 -9.23
N GLY A 158 -31.67 47.79 -10.42
CA GLY A 158 -31.14 48.37 -11.65
C GLY A 158 -29.60 48.40 -11.75
N ASP A 159 -28.89 47.61 -10.93
CA ASP A 159 -27.42 47.56 -10.90
C ASP A 159 -26.89 46.63 -11.99
N LEU A 160 -26.69 47.19 -13.19
CA LEU A 160 -26.32 46.43 -14.40
C LEU A 160 -24.95 45.74 -14.29
N ASP A 161 -23.95 46.41 -13.70
CA ASP A 161 -22.61 45.86 -13.53
C ASP A 161 -22.63 44.64 -12.60
N LYS A 162 -23.36 44.75 -11.48
CA LYS A 162 -23.55 43.64 -10.55
C LYS A 162 -24.33 42.49 -11.17
N VAL A 163 -25.35 42.78 -12.00
CA VAL A 163 -26.10 41.75 -12.74
C VAL A 163 -25.17 40.97 -13.66
N GLN A 164 -24.31 41.64 -14.43
CA GLN A 164 -23.37 40.97 -15.33
C GLN A 164 -22.37 40.11 -14.56
N ALA A 165 -21.78 40.66 -13.49
CA ALA A 165 -20.84 39.93 -12.65
C ALA A 165 -21.48 38.68 -11.99
N LEU A 166 -22.71 38.80 -11.48
CA LEU A 166 -23.42 37.68 -10.86
C LEU A 166 -23.82 36.60 -11.88
N LYS A 167 -24.22 36.99 -13.10
CA LYS A 167 -24.49 36.02 -14.18
C LYS A 167 -23.25 35.20 -14.53
N ALA A 168 -22.08 35.85 -14.64
CA ALA A 168 -20.82 35.16 -14.89
C ALA A 168 -20.48 34.18 -13.77
N LYS A 169 -20.56 34.61 -12.50
CA LYS A 169 -20.33 33.74 -11.34
C LYS A 169 -21.29 32.55 -11.28
N ILE A 170 -22.58 32.78 -11.53
CA ILE A 170 -23.59 31.72 -11.59
C ILE A 170 -23.24 30.69 -12.68
N ALA A 171 -22.81 31.14 -13.86
CA ALA A 171 -22.41 30.25 -14.95
C ALA A 171 -21.21 29.39 -14.54
N ILE A 172 -20.18 30.00 -13.94
CA ILE A 172 -18.99 29.30 -13.43
C ILE A 172 -19.38 28.24 -12.39
N VAL A 173 -20.08 28.63 -11.33
CA VAL A 173 -20.49 27.71 -10.26
C VAL A 173 -21.35 26.57 -10.81
N THR A 174 -22.28 26.86 -11.72
CA THR A 174 -23.11 25.84 -12.36
C THR A 174 -22.28 24.83 -13.16
N ASP A 175 -21.32 25.31 -13.96
CA ASP A 175 -20.42 24.46 -14.74
C ASP A 175 -19.51 23.61 -13.83
N THR A 176 -18.95 24.23 -12.79
CA THR A 176 -18.11 23.56 -11.80
C THR A 176 -18.87 22.41 -11.13
N ILE A 177 -20.06 22.64 -10.59
CA ILE A 177 -20.87 21.60 -9.92
C ILE A 177 -21.14 20.44 -10.88
N SER A 178 -21.52 20.73 -12.13
CA SER A 178 -21.88 19.71 -13.10
C SER A 178 -20.70 18.82 -13.51
N LYS A 179 -19.49 19.36 -13.57
CA LYS A 179 -18.30 18.64 -14.05
C LYS A 179 -17.42 18.10 -12.93
N ALA A 180 -17.54 18.63 -11.71
CA ALA A 180 -16.75 18.24 -10.55
C ALA A 180 -16.65 16.71 -10.34
N PRO A 181 -17.73 15.90 -10.47
CA PRO A 181 -17.64 14.45 -10.30
C PRO A 181 -16.58 13.79 -11.19
N SER A 182 -16.44 14.25 -12.45
CA SER A 182 -15.46 13.71 -13.41
C SER A 182 -14.00 14.05 -13.07
N LEU A 183 -13.79 14.98 -12.14
CA LEU A 183 -12.46 15.39 -11.67
C LEU A 183 -11.99 14.62 -10.45
N TYR A 184 -12.83 13.73 -9.91
CA TYR A 184 -12.48 12.89 -8.77
C TYR A 184 -11.39 11.88 -9.15
N ARG A 185 -10.31 11.83 -8.36
CA ARG A 185 -9.12 11.02 -8.65
C ARG A 185 -9.18 9.67 -7.96
N SER A 186 -8.83 8.62 -8.69
CA SER A 186 -8.77 7.27 -8.14
C SER A 186 -7.52 7.02 -7.28
N PRO A 187 -7.67 6.43 -6.08
CA PRO A 187 -6.53 5.90 -5.33
C PRO A 187 -5.88 4.73 -6.07
N GLY A 188 -4.61 4.45 -5.78
CA GLY A 188 -3.86 3.44 -6.53
C GLY A 188 -4.32 2.01 -6.31
N TYR A 189 -4.87 1.67 -5.15
CA TYR A 189 -5.47 0.35 -4.92
C TYR A 189 -6.69 0.09 -5.83
N LEU A 190 -7.47 1.13 -6.16
CA LEU A 190 -8.56 1.00 -7.13
C LEU A 190 -8.08 0.96 -8.58
N LYS A 191 -6.96 1.63 -8.90
CA LYS A 191 -6.34 1.51 -10.23
C LYS A 191 -5.87 0.07 -10.49
N VAL A 192 -5.26 -0.57 -9.49
CA VAL A 192 -4.89 -2.00 -9.55
C VAL A 192 -6.15 -2.87 -9.70
N LEU A 193 -7.19 -2.64 -8.88
CA LEU A 193 -8.44 -3.41 -8.98
C LEU A 193 -9.11 -3.27 -10.35
N SER A 194 -9.12 -2.06 -10.92
CA SER A 194 -9.70 -1.80 -12.25
C SER A 194 -8.99 -2.62 -13.34
N GLU A 195 -7.65 -2.66 -13.33
CA GLU A 195 -6.88 -3.49 -14.27
C GLU A 195 -7.07 -4.99 -14.04
N LEU A 196 -7.19 -5.43 -12.77
CA LEU A 196 -7.52 -6.82 -12.43
C LEU A 196 -8.89 -7.22 -12.97
N ARG A 197 -9.91 -6.37 -12.82
CA ARG A 197 -11.26 -6.64 -13.30
C ARG A 197 -11.36 -6.73 -14.82
N LYS A 198 -10.45 -6.10 -15.57
CA LYS A 198 -10.31 -6.29 -17.02
C LYS A 198 -9.82 -7.69 -17.38
N LEU A 199 -9.06 -8.35 -16.50
CA LEU A 199 -8.60 -9.73 -16.67
C LEU A 199 -9.66 -10.74 -16.22
N ASP A 200 -10.33 -10.47 -15.10
CA ASP A 200 -11.46 -11.25 -14.59
C ASP A 200 -12.37 -10.36 -13.74
N SER A 201 -13.62 -10.17 -14.17
CA SER A 201 -14.58 -9.26 -13.51
C SER A 201 -14.93 -9.63 -12.06
N SER A 202 -14.58 -10.84 -11.62
CA SER A 202 -14.79 -11.31 -10.24
C SER A 202 -13.69 -10.86 -9.26
N TRP A 203 -12.63 -10.21 -9.73
CA TRP A 203 -11.64 -9.61 -8.84
C TRP A 203 -12.27 -8.59 -7.90
N SER A 204 -11.92 -8.69 -6.64
CA SER A 204 -12.45 -7.89 -5.53
C SER A 204 -11.33 -7.50 -4.58
N LEU A 205 -11.62 -6.52 -3.71
CA LEU A 205 -10.69 -6.05 -2.69
C LEU A 205 -11.39 -5.91 -1.35
N ILE A 206 -10.88 -6.61 -0.33
CA ILE A 206 -11.14 -6.30 1.08
C ILE A 206 -9.99 -5.42 1.57
N LEU A 207 -10.29 -4.22 2.06
CA LEU A 207 -9.28 -3.23 2.46
C LEU A 207 -9.46 -2.87 3.94
N SER A 208 -8.35 -2.63 4.64
CA SER A 208 -8.37 -2.21 6.04
C SER A 208 -9.22 -0.94 6.22
N PRO A 209 -9.87 -0.76 7.39
CA PRO A 209 -10.84 0.33 7.58
C PRO A 209 -10.18 1.70 7.78
N ARG A 210 -8.85 1.73 7.93
CA ARG A 210 -8.00 2.93 8.00
C ARG A 210 -6.55 2.53 7.73
N GLY A 211 -5.73 3.54 7.44
CA GLY A 211 -4.27 3.40 7.40
C GLY A 211 -3.67 3.38 8.79
N ASP A 212 -2.55 2.68 8.96
CA ASP A 212 -1.82 2.55 10.22
C ASP A 212 -0.35 2.89 10.02
N SER A 213 0.30 3.42 11.05
CA SER A 213 1.71 3.83 10.99
C SER A 213 2.38 3.73 12.37
N ALA A 214 3.71 3.67 12.38
CA ALA A 214 4.50 3.66 13.62
C ALA A 214 4.36 4.96 14.40
N LYS A 215 4.44 6.11 13.72
CA LYS A 215 4.27 7.45 14.29
C LYS A 215 3.18 8.21 13.53
N PRO A 216 2.48 9.18 14.16
CA PRO A 216 1.44 9.98 13.50
C PRO A 216 1.92 10.76 12.26
N THR A 217 3.21 11.11 12.22
CA THR A 217 3.86 11.82 11.10
C THR A 217 4.30 10.92 9.96
N HIS A 218 4.32 9.60 10.17
CA HIS A 218 4.71 8.63 9.16
C HIS A 218 3.55 8.36 8.20
N VAL A 219 3.89 7.78 7.05
CA VAL A 219 2.90 7.35 6.04
C VAL A 219 1.97 6.31 6.65
N LYS A 220 0.66 6.57 6.58
CA LYS A 220 -0.39 5.67 7.05
C LYS A 220 -0.71 4.66 5.95
N GLU A 221 -0.24 3.44 6.15
CA GLU A 221 -0.40 2.37 5.16
C GLU A 221 -1.65 1.55 5.43
N LEU A 222 -2.31 1.20 4.34
CA LEU A 222 -3.42 0.26 4.28
C LEU A 222 -2.88 -1.13 3.96
N THR A 223 -3.60 -2.13 4.45
CA THR A 223 -3.42 -3.53 4.07
C THR A 223 -4.72 -4.03 3.47
N GLY A 224 -4.65 -4.92 2.48
CA GLY A 224 -5.85 -5.50 1.90
C GLY A 224 -5.63 -6.90 1.31
N PHE A 225 -6.72 -7.48 0.84
CA PHE A 225 -6.74 -8.75 0.13
C PHE A 225 -7.41 -8.54 -1.23
N TYR A 226 -6.62 -8.59 -2.31
CA TYR A 226 -7.19 -8.80 -3.64
C TYR A 226 -7.54 -10.27 -3.76
N TYR A 227 -8.75 -10.59 -4.18
CA TYR A 227 -9.16 -11.98 -4.37
C TYR A 227 -10.07 -12.15 -5.58
N ARG A 228 -9.98 -13.32 -6.23
CA ARG A 228 -10.80 -13.71 -7.36
C ARG A 228 -12.08 -14.41 -6.87
N GLY A 229 -13.22 -13.72 -6.94
CA GLY A 229 -14.52 -14.19 -6.43
C GLY A 229 -15.01 -15.52 -7.00
N ARG A 230 -14.52 -15.92 -8.18
CA ARG A 230 -14.82 -17.23 -8.79
C ARG A 230 -14.02 -18.38 -8.19
N SER A 231 -12.83 -18.12 -7.64
CA SER A 231 -11.95 -19.12 -7.04
C SER A 231 -12.11 -19.18 -5.52
N VAL A 232 -12.35 -18.03 -4.89
CA VAL A 232 -12.34 -17.86 -3.45
C VAL A 232 -13.54 -17.01 -3.05
N LYS A 233 -14.25 -17.40 -1.99
CA LYS A 233 -15.26 -16.54 -1.34
C LYS A 233 -14.84 -16.14 0.06
N PRO A 234 -15.04 -14.88 0.48
CA PRO A 234 -14.93 -14.52 1.89
C PRO A 234 -15.98 -15.27 2.73
N ILE A 235 -15.61 -15.65 3.94
CA ILE A 235 -16.51 -16.27 4.93
C ILE A 235 -16.44 -15.52 6.26
N THR A 236 -17.46 -15.68 7.09
CA THR A 236 -17.47 -15.05 8.43
C THR A 236 -16.28 -15.52 9.25
N ASN A 237 -15.47 -14.57 9.72
CA ASN A 237 -14.40 -14.81 10.68
C ASN A 237 -14.97 -14.77 12.10
N GLU A 238 -14.83 -15.86 12.86
CA GLU A 238 -15.40 -16.01 14.20
C GLU A 238 -14.83 -14.98 15.20
N HIS A 239 -13.54 -14.68 15.12
CA HIS A 239 -12.91 -13.66 15.96
C HIS A 239 -13.48 -12.26 15.70
N CYS A 240 -13.67 -11.90 14.43
CA CYS A 240 -14.28 -10.62 14.07
C CYS A 240 -15.75 -10.57 14.51
N GLN A 241 -16.48 -11.68 14.39
CA GLN A 241 -17.88 -11.78 14.82
C GLN A 241 -18.05 -11.60 16.33
N GLU A 242 -17.16 -12.20 17.13
CA GLU A 242 -17.15 -12.05 18.58
C GLU A 242 -16.71 -10.65 19.00
N THR A 243 -15.56 -10.19 18.50
CA THR A 243 -14.95 -8.91 18.88
C THR A 243 -15.83 -7.71 18.52
N TYR A 244 -16.56 -7.79 17.41
CA TYR A 244 -17.37 -6.72 16.86
C TYR A 244 -18.85 -7.10 16.77
N SER A 245 -19.36 -7.82 17.77
CA SER A 245 -20.75 -8.30 17.84
C SER A 245 -21.82 -7.20 17.66
N ASN A 246 -21.52 -5.97 18.11
CA ASN A 246 -22.42 -4.81 17.97
C ASN A 246 -22.44 -4.17 16.57
N VAL A 247 -21.56 -4.60 15.66
CA VAL A 247 -21.53 -4.09 14.29
C VAL A 247 -22.39 -4.99 13.41
N THR A 248 -23.34 -4.42 12.66
CA THR A 248 -24.29 -5.19 11.84
C THR A 248 -23.74 -5.69 10.50
N ALA A 249 -22.64 -5.11 10.02
CA ALA A 249 -22.03 -5.51 8.75
C ALA A 249 -21.51 -6.96 8.76
N LYS A 250 -21.32 -7.55 7.57
CA LYS A 250 -20.62 -8.84 7.41
C LYS A 250 -19.25 -8.80 8.11
N LYS A 251 -18.81 -9.95 8.63
CA LYS A 251 -17.61 -10.08 9.49
C LYS A 251 -16.53 -10.89 8.79
N TYR A 252 -16.26 -10.57 7.54
CA TYR A 252 -15.24 -11.27 6.76
C TYR A 252 -13.81 -10.92 7.17
N ALA A 253 -13.61 -9.67 7.59
CA ALA A 253 -12.32 -9.15 8.00
C ALA A 253 -12.43 -8.16 9.16
N CYS A 254 -11.34 -7.96 9.88
CA CYS A 254 -11.19 -6.92 10.90
C CYS A 254 -9.72 -6.75 11.30
N PHE A 255 -9.41 -5.66 12.01
CA PHE A 255 -8.23 -5.67 12.87
C PHE A 255 -8.53 -6.56 14.08
N PRO A 256 -7.63 -7.49 14.45
CA PRO A 256 -7.84 -8.38 15.57
C PRO A 256 -7.80 -7.63 16.91
N ASN A 257 -8.40 -8.21 17.94
CA ASN A 257 -8.33 -7.68 19.29
C ASN A 257 -6.94 -7.92 19.91
N LEU A 258 -6.10 -6.90 19.89
CA LEU A 258 -4.74 -6.93 20.43
C LEU A 258 -4.64 -6.48 21.90
N ARG A 259 -5.79 -6.34 22.58
CA ARG A 259 -5.84 -5.88 23.98
C ARG A 259 -5.74 -7.05 24.96
N ALA A 260 -5.57 -6.70 26.23
CA ALA A 260 -5.50 -7.66 27.33
C ALA A 260 -6.67 -8.66 27.37
N SER A 261 -7.88 -8.26 26.94
CA SER A 261 -9.06 -9.13 26.96
C SER A 261 -8.94 -10.37 26.07
N PHE A 262 -8.10 -10.34 25.02
CA PHE A 262 -7.86 -11.49 24.14
C PHE A 262 -6.41 -11.98 24.23
N MET A 263 -5.45 -11.05 24.20
CA MET A 263 -4.02 -11.37 24.26
C MET A 263 -3.53 -11.76 25.66
N GLY A 264 -4.33 -11.53 26.71
CA GLY A 264 -3.96 -11.76 28.11
C GLY A 264 -3.06 -10.67 28.70
N ARG A 265 -2.58 -9.74 27.85
CA ARG A 265 -1.85 -8.52 28.21
C ARG A 265 -2.04 -7.45 27.14
N GLU A 266 -1.73 -6.21 27.47
CA GLU A 266 -1.85 -5.10 26.52
C GLU A 266 -0.73 -5.18 25.47
N THR A 267 -1.11 -5.31 24.19
CA THR A 267 -0.17 -5.43 23.06
C THR A 267 -0.56 -4.58 21.86
N SER A 268 -1.64 -3.79 21.96
CA SER A 268 -2.14 -2.99 20.85
C SER A 268 -1.19 -1.88 20.42
N HIS A 269 -0.28 -1.46 21.30
CA HIS A 269 0.75 -0.46 21.06
C HIS A 269 2.07 -1.05 20.51
N VAL A 270 2.24 -2.37 20.50
CA VAL A 270 3.46 -3.02 19.97
C VAL A 270 3.55 -2.90 18.46
N PHE A 271 2.41 -2.94 17.76
CA PHE A 271 2.36 -2.93 16.31
C PHE A 271 2.47 -1.53 15.73
N SER A 272 3.47 -1.33 14.88
CA SER A 272 3.53 -0.16 14.01
C SER A 272 2.42 -0.18 12.98
N ARG A 273 2.08 -1.34 12.41
CA ARG A 273 0.95 -1.52 11.51
C ARG A 273 0.21 -2.80 11.88
N ARG A 274 -1.01 -2.65 12.40
CA ARG A 274 -1.80 -3.78 12.88
C ARG A 274 -2.16 -4.73 11.72
N PRO A 275 -2.10 -6.05 11.93
CA PRO A 275 -2.44 -7.00 10.87
C PRO A 275 -3.93 -6.94 10.54
N LEU A 276 -4.26 -7.06 9.26
CA LEU A 276 -5.63 -7.29 8.81
C LEU A 276 -5.89 -8.79 8.79
N LEU A 277 -6.89 -9.24 9.55
CA LEU A 277 -7.36 -10.62 9.56
C LEU A 277 -8.54 -10.75 8.59
N ALA A 278 -8.54 -11.79 7.75
CA ALA A 278 -9.70 -12.17 6.95
C ALA A 278 -9.80 -13.70 6.77
N SER A 279 -11.03 -14.21 6.59
CA SER A 279 -11.29 -15.63 6.34
C SER A 279 -11.90 -15.90 4.97
N PHE A 280 -11.49 -17.00 4.36
CA PHE A 280 -11.85 -17.37 3.00
C PHE A 280 -12.15 -18.86 2.88
N LYS A 281 -12.91 -19.20 1.83
CA LYS A 281 -13.19 -20.58 1.41
C LYS A 281 -12.85 -20.75 -0.07
N SER A 282 -12.19 -21.86 -0.39
CA SER A 282 -12.01 -22.37 -1.74
C SER A 282 -12.21 -23.89 -1.71
N GLY A 283 -13.15 -24.41 -2.50
CA GLY A 283 -13.51 -25.83 -2.49
C GLY A 283 -13.87 -26.30 -1.08
N ASN A 284 -13.16 -27.32 -0.59
CA ASN A 284 -13.32 -27.87 0.76
C ASN A 284 -12.32 -27.29 1.77
N PHE A 285 -11.53 -26.30 1.36
CA PHE A 285 -10.53 -25.66 2.17
C PHE A 285 -11.00 -24.28 2.65
N ASP A 286 -11.16 -24.16 3.97
CA ASP A 286 -11.39 -22.90 4.67
C ASP A 286 -10.05 -22.49 5.33
N PHE A 287 -9.76 -21.19 5.35
CA PHE A 287 -8.53 -20.67 5.95
C PHE A 287 -8.67 -19.21 6.35
N SER A 288 -7.82 -18.76 7.27
CA SER A 288 -7.67 -17.36 7.66
C SER A 288 -6.27 -16.85 7.35
N ILE A 289 -6.19 -15.60 6.89
CA ILE A 289 -4.93 -14.91 6.58
C ILE A 289 -4.83 -13.65 7.44
N LEU A 290 -3.69 -13.50 8.10
CA LEU A 290 -3.20 -12.24 8.65
C LEU A 290 -2.20 -11.63 7.65
N ALA A 291 -2.40 -10.36 7.30
CA ALA A 291 -1.45 -9.60 6.50
C ALA A 291 -1.02 -8.33 7.22
N SER A 292 0.28 -8.07 7.27
CA SER A 292 0.85 -6.82 7.81
C SER A 292 2.21 -6.53 7.20
N HIS A 293 2.61 -5.26 7.31
CA HIS A 293 3.95 -4.79 7.03
C HIS A 293 4.59 -4.31 8.33
N VAL A 294 5.55 -5.09 8.85
CA VAL A 294 6.26 -4.82 10.10
C VAL A 294 7.18 -3.61 9.92
N VAL A 295 7.41 -2.84 10.99
CA VAL A 295 8.21 -1.60 10.92
C VAL A 295 9.61 -1.82 10.36
N PHE A 296 10.12 -0.86 9.59
CA PHE A 296 11.52 -0.89 9.17
C PHE A 296 12.47 -0.45 10.29
N THR A 297 12.05 0.55 11.08
CA THR A 297 12.90 1.23 12.08
C THR A 297 12.45 0.94 13.50
N SER A 298 13.34 0.42 14.33
CA SER A 298 13.15 0.30 15.77
C SER A 298 13.37 1.66 16.47
N PRO A 299 12.66 1.98 17.56
CA PRO A 299 12.96 3.16 18.38
C PRO A 299 14.43 3.21 18.81
N HIS A 300 15.01 4.42 18.90
CA HIS A 300 16.42 4.54 19.24
C HIS A 300 16.64 4.20 20.72
N PRO A 301 17.54 3.27 21.09
CA PRO A 301 17.61 2.72 22.45
C PRO A 301 18.03 3.74 23.51
N VAL A 302 18.63 4.86 23.11
CA VAL A 302 19.04 5.95 24.00
C VAL A 302 18.05 7.10 24.02
N GLU A 303 17.50 7.48 22.86
CA GLU A 303 16.63 8.66 22.73
C GLU A 303 15.17 8.31 23.02
N ASP A 304 14.74 7.11 22.63
CA ASP A 304 13.37 6.60 22.74
C ASP A 304 13.33 5.40 23.72
N ARG A 305 14.08 5.46 24.83
CA ARG A 305 14.20 4.34 25.78
C ARG A 305 12.85 3.87 26.33
N GLU A 306 11.95 4.79 26.62
CA GLU A 306 10.62 4.46 27.12
C GLU A 306 9.82 3.65 26.08
N ASP A 307 9.91 4.01 24.80
CA ASP A 307 9.23 3.30 23.71
C ASP A 307 9.83 1.90 23.49
N MET A 308 11.15 1.76 23.62
CA MET A 308 11.81 0.45 23.65
C MET A 308 11.26 -0.41 24.80
N GLU A 309 11.24 0.09 26.02
CA GLU A 309 10.71 -0.64 27.19
C GLU A 309 9.23 -1.00 27.02
N ASN A 310 8.43 -0.09 26.44
CA ASN A 310 7.02 -0.30 26.15
C ASN A 310 6.77 -1.39 25.11
N ILE A 311 7.71 -1.64 24.19
CA ILE A 311 7.65 -2.74 23.23
C ILE A 311 8.18 -4.04 23.85
N LEU A 312 9.32 -3.99 24.53
CA LEU A 312 10.02 -5.17 25.03
C LEU A 312 9.34 -5.84 26.22
N ARG A 313 8.82 -5.07 27.17
CA ARG A 313 8.15 -5.64 28.36
C ARG A 313 6.95 -6.51 28.00
N PRO A 314 5.96 -6.04 27.22
CA PRO A 314 4.85 -6.92 26.82
C PRO A 314 5.30 -8.01 25.85
N SER A 315 6.35 -7.84 25.05
CA SER A 315 6.72 -8.86 24.06
C SER A 315 7.56 -9.98 24.65
N PHE A 316 8.54 -9.64 25.49
CA PHE A 316 9.56 -10.57 25.97
C PHE A 316 9.75 -10.56 27.50
N GLY A 317 9.10 -9.65 28.23
CA GLY A 317 9.26 -9.54 29.69
C GLY A 317 10.58 -8.91 30.13
N VAL A 318 11.34 -8.31 29.21
CA VAL A 318 12.61 -7.62 29.49
C VAL A 318 12.48 -6.12 29.24
N SER A 319 13.46 -5.33 29.70
CA SER A 319 13.49 -3.88 29.47
C SER A 319 14.57 -3.45 28.46
N ASP A 320 15.50 -4.33 28.08
CA ASP A 320 16.56 -4.03 27.12
C ASP A 320 16.73 -5.19 26.14
N TYR A 321 17.00 -4.91 24.86
CA TYR A 321 17.14 -5.93 23.82
C TYR A 321 18.38 -6.81 24.06
N LYS A 322 19.37 -6.31 24.82
CA LYS A 322 20.58 -7.06 25.19
C LYS A 322 20.28 -8.32 26.01
N ASP A 323 19.11 -8.37 26.65
CA ASP A 323 18.68 -9.51 27.45
C ASP A 323 18.06 -10.65 26.59
N LEU A 324 17.88 -10.46 25.28
CA LEU A 324 17.15 -11.37 24.40
C LEU A 324 18.03 -12.41 23.68
N GLY A 325 19.35 -12.30 23.82
CA GLY A 325 20.31 -13.24 23.25
C GLY A 325 20.72 -12.94 21.81
N VAL A 326 21.23 -13.96 21.13
CA VAL A 326 21.87 -13.83 19.80
C VAL A 326 20.83 -13.61 18.69
N GLY A 327 21.12 -12.69 17.77
CA GLY A 327 20.27 -12.35 16.63
C GLY A 327 19.44 -11.08 16.83
N LEU A 328 19.32 -10.58 18.07
CA LEU A 328 18.67 -9.30 18.37
C LEU A 328 19.67 -8.19 18.63
N ASP A 329 19.36 -7.03 18.10
CA ASP A 329 20.11 -5.80 18.30
C ASP A 329 19.18 -4.58 18.33
N SER A 330 19.79 -3.40 18.49
CA SER A 330 19.08 -2.12 18.53
C SER A 330 18.32 -1.80 17.24
N THR A 331 18.63 -2.46 16.13
CA THR A 331 18.00 -2.19 14.83
C THR A 331 16.78 -3.09 14.60
N ASN A 332 16.72 -4.28 15.20
CA ASN A 332 15.72 -5.29 14.84
C ASN A 332 14.79 -5.76 15.97
N TYR A 333 15.03 -5.40 17.24
CA TYR A 333 14.24 -5.90 18.36
C TYR A 333 12.73 -5.61 18.22
N ALA A 334 12.36 -4.44 17.69
CA ALA A 334 10.95 -4.06 17.55
C ALA A 334 10.24 -4.92 16.49
N ARG A 335 10.95 -5.31 15.44
CA ARG A 335 10.44 -6.20 14.39
C ARG A 335 10.17 -7.60 14.94
N PHE A 336 11.09 -8.12 15.74
CA PHE A 336 10.90 -9.41 16.41
C PHE A 336 9.79 -9.35 17.48
N ALA A 337 9.61 -8.21 18.15
CA ALA A 337 8.47 -8.00 19.04
C ALA A 337 7.14 -8.10 18.29
N GLU A 338 6.99 -7.38 17.17
CA GLU A 338 5.79 -7.47 16.32
C GLU A 338 5.57 -8.91 15.82
N ALA A 339 6.62 -9.59 15.34
CA ALA A 339 6.57 -10.98 14.90
C ALA A 339 6.12 -11.94 16.02
N LYS A 340 6.63 -11.75 17.24
CA LYS A 340 6.25 -12.55 18.40
C LYS A 340 4.77 -12.42 18.73
N ILE A 341 4.29 -11.18 18.88
CA ILE A 341 2.88 -10.94 19.22
C ILE A 341 1.95 -11.44 18.11
N LEU A 342 2.36 -11.33 16.86
CA LEU A 342 1.62 -11.87 15.71
C LEU A 342 1.49 -13.40 15.77
N MET A 343 2.56 -14.14 16.07
CA MET A 343 2.51 -15.60 16.20
C MET A 343 1.70 -16.04 17.42
N GLU A 344 1.82 -15.35 18.55
CA GLU A 344 0.96 -15.60 19.71
C GLU A 344 -0.52 -15.34 19.41
N LEU A 345 -0.83 -14.31 18.60
CA LEU A 345 -2.17 -14.05 18.09
C LEU A 345 -2.66 -15.22 17.23
N MET A 346 -1.83 -15.73 16.31
CA MET A 346 -2.17 -16.91 15.48
C MET A 346 -2.54 -18.12 16.33
N GLU A 347 -1.74 -18.45 17.35
CA GLU A 347 -2.05 -19.57 18.25
C GLU A 347 -3.31 -19.34 19.09
N LYS A 348 -3.55 -18.10 19.54
CA LYS A 348 -4.81 -17.77 20.25
C LYS A 348 -6.03 -17.90 19.36
N LEU A 349 -5.95 -17.46 18.10
CA LEU A 349 -7.03 -17.62 17.13
C LEU A 349 -7.33 -19.11 16.93
N LYS A 350 -6.29 -19.91 16.65
CA LYS A 350 -6.39 -21.37 16.48
C LYS A 350 -6.92 -22.08 17.73
N LYS A 351 -6.57 -21.62 18.93
CA LYS A 351 -7.06 -22.22 20.19
C LYS A 351 -8.54 -21.92 20.44
N ASN A 352 -8.97 -20.68 20.21
CA ASN A 352 -10.28 -20.19 20.63
C ASN A 352 -11.38 -20.38 19.57
N TYR A 353 -11.04 -20.55 18.30
CA TYR A 353 -12.00 -20.62 17.18
C TYR A 353 -11.94 -21.95 16.43
N LYS A 354 -12.93 -22.24 15.59
CA LYS A 354 -13.02 -23.52 14.85
C LYS A 354 -12.01 -23.57 13.72
N GLU A 355 -11.81 -22.45 13.03
CA GLU A 355 -10.77 -22.34 11.99
C GLU A 355 -9.38 -22.54 12.61
N LYS A 356 -8.65 -23.55 12.13
CA LYS A 356 -7.32 -23.91 12.63
C LYS A 356 -6.21 -23.52 11.64
N ASP A 357 -6.57 -23.35 10.37
CA ASP A 357 -5.68 -22.93 9.31
C ASP A 357 -5.58 -21.40 9.34
N VAL A 358 -4.76 -20.87 10.25
CA VAL A 358 -4.43 -19.45 10.37
C VAL A 358 -3.00 -19.22 9.92
N MET A 359 -2.82 -18.50 8.81
CA MET A 359 -1.49 -18.14 8.29
C MET A 359 -1.22 -16.65 8.42
N TYR A 360 0.05 -16.31 8.46
CA TYR A 360 0.52 -14.96 8.18
C TYR A 360 1.19 -14.89 6.81
N VAL A 361 1.00 -13.77 6.12
CA VAL A 361 1.77 -13.39 4.94
C VAL A 361 2.15 -11.92 5.02
N GLY A 362 3.43 -11.61 4.81
CA GLY A 362 3.81 -10.23 4.65
C GLY A 362 5.30 -9.93 4.77
N ASP A 363 5.59 -8.64 4.68
CA ASP A 363 6.92 -8.07 4.82
C ASP A 363 7.23 -7.86 6.31
N MET A 364 8.14 -8.68 6.82
CA MET A 364 8.56 -8.65 8.22
C MET A 364 9.76 -7.75 8.46
N ASN A 365 10.40 -7.25 7.40
CA ASN A 365 11.68 -6.55 7.48
C ASN A 365 12.75 -7.32 8.28
N LEU A 366 12.67 -8.65 8.31
CA LEU A 366 13.56 -9.56 9.03
C LEU A 366 14.02 -10.64 8.06
N THR A 367 15.31 -10.92 7.98
CA THR A 367 15.83 -11.97 7.09
C THR A 367 15.67 -13.36 7.70
N ALA A 368 15.42 -14.38 6.88
CA ALA A 368 15.21 -15.75 7.37
C ALA A 368 16.45 -16.40 8.01
N ASP A 369 17.65 -15.89 7.71
CA ASP A 369 18.93 -16.37 8.26
C ASP A 369 19.23 -15.83 9.66
N ASN A 370 18.40 -14.94 10.20
CA ASN A 370 18.58 -14.44 11.55
C ASN A 370 18.43 -15.58 12.57
N PRO A 371 19.43 -15.84 13.43
CA PRO A 371 19.45 -17.01 14.31
C PRO A 371 18.34 -17.00 15.37
N TYR A 372 17.73 -15.84 15.64
CA TYR A 372 16.66 -15.76 16.63
C TYR A 372 15.35 -16.40 16.19
N TRP A 373 15.12 -16.57 14.88
CA TRP A 373 13.92 -17.21 14.36
C TRP A 373 13.66 -18.58 14.98
N SER A 374 14.71 -19.40 15.14
CA SER A 374 14.58 -20.75 15.72
C SER A 374 13.98 -20.71 17.13
N ASN A 375 14.39 -19.75 17.97
CA ASN A 375 13.86 -19.62 19.32
C ASN A 375 12.42 -19.13 19.26
N LEU A 376 12.18 -18.08 18.47
CA LEU A 376 10.89 -17.43 18.40
C LEU A 376 9.78 -18.37 17.87
N LEU A 377 10.04 -19.07 16.76
CA LEU A 377 9.10 -20.02 16.15
C LEU A 377 8.73 -21.16 17.11
N LYS A 378 9.69 -21.62 17.92
CA LYS A 378 9.48 -22.68 18.92
C LYS A 378 8.67 -22.18 20.11
N GLU A 379 9.00 -21.00 20.64
CA GLU A 379 8.33 -20.41 21.82
C GLU A 379 6.86 -20.07 21.56
N THR A 380 6.50 -19.75 20.32
CA THR A 380 5.20 -19.15 20.00
C THR A 380 4.17 -20.11 19.41
N GLY A 381 4.46 -21.41 19.31
CA GLY A 381 3.47 -22.39 18.82
C GLY A 381 3.99 -23.50 17.90
N GLU A 382 5.32 -23.64 17.77
CA GLU A 382 5.97 -24.42 16.71
C GLU A 382 5.48 -23.98 15.32
N HIS A 383 5.96 -22.82 14.89
CA HIS A 383 5.70 -22.31 13.55
C HIS A 383 6.82 -22.66 12.55
N GLU A 384 6.48 -22.57 11.26
CA GLU A 384 7.41 -22.65 10.14
C GLU A 384 7.46 -21.30 9.43
N LEU A 385 8.67 -20.81 9.20
CA LEU A 385 8.95 -19.65 8.37
C LEU A 385 9.26 -20.14 6.95
N LEU A 386 8.48 -19.69 5.98
CA LEU A 386 8.67 -20.05 4.58
C LEU A 386 9.15 -18.85 3.77
N ILE A 387 9.76 -19.14 2.62
CA ILE A 387 10.52 -18.22 1.77
C ILE A 387 11.86 -17.85 2.41
N ASP A 388 12.90 -18.57 2.00
CA ASP A 388 14.29 -18.32 2.36
C ASP A 388 15.08 -17.57 1.27
N VAL A 389 14.52 -17.45 0.07
CA VAL A 389 15.09 -16.69 -1.07
C VAL A 389 14.80 -15.19 -0.98
N GLU A 390 15.64 -14.35 -1.59
CA GLU A 390 15.56 -12.88 -1.50
C GLU A 390 14.23 -12.34 -2.06
N THR A 391 13.53 -11.47 -1.37
CA THR A 391 12.23 -10.91 -1.81
C THR A 391 12.26 -9.41 -2.02
N SER A 392 13.37 -8.73 -1.75
CA SER A 392 13.54 -7.31 -2.08
C SER A 392 14.44 -7.09 -3.30
N LEU A 393 14.15 -6.00 -4.00
CA LEU A 393 14.83 -5.57 -5.21
C LEU A 393 16.10 -4.81 -4.86
N SER A 394 17.25 -5.32 -5.30
CA SER A 394 18.46 -4.49 -5.35
C SER A 394 18.35 -3.48 -6.49
N LEU A 395 18.59 -2.20 -6.18
CA LEU A 395 18.61 -1.15 -7.21
C LEU A 395 19.91 -1.18 -8.04
N ALA A 396 21.01 -1.63 -7.44
CA ALA A 396 22.32 -1.64 -8.05
C ALA A 396 22.55 -2.95 -8.82
N LYS A 397 23.35 -2.89 -9.88
CA LYS A 397 23.79 -4.06 -10.65
C LYS A 397 24.74 -4.95 -9.85
N GLU A 398 25.61 -4.33 -9.07
CA GLU A 398 26.64 -4.96 -8.24
C GLU A 398 26.57 -4.39 -6.82
N ASN A 399 26.91 -5.20 -5.81
CA ASN A 399 27.01 -4.74 -4.43
C ASN A 399 28.36 -4.05 -4.16
N SER A 400 28.59 -3.61 -2.92
CA SER A 400 29.85 -2.94 -2.52
C SER A 400 31.12 -3.78 -2.68
N ARG A 401 31.00 -5.09 -2.92
CA ARG A 401 32.11 -6.01 -3.20
C ARG A 401 32.28 -6.31 -4.70
N GLY A 402 31.53 -5.63 -5.58
CA GLY A 402 31.55 -5.88 -7.03
C GLY A 402 30.83 -7.17 -7.45
N ILE A 403 30.04 -7.80 -6.56
CA ILE A 403 29.32 -9.03 -6.88
C ILE A 403 27.98 -8.66 -7.53
N PRO A 404 27.63 -9.23 -8.69
CA PRO A 404 26.33 -8.99 -9.33
C PRO A 404 25.18 -9.33 -8.39
N THR A 405 24.25 -8.39 -8.24
CA THR A 405 23.07 -8.54 -7.37
C THR A 405 21.97 -9.34 -8.05
N ASN A 406 21.97 -9.39 -9.40
CA ASN A 406 20.89 -9.96 -10.21
C ASN A 406 19.49 -9.45 -9.80
N ALA A 407 19.42 -8.18 -9.42
CA ALA A 407 18.23 -7.50 -8.89
C ALA A 407 17.72 -8.04 -7.54
N MET A 408 18.49 -8.84 -6.81
CA MET A 408 18.11 -9.44 -5.53
C MET A 408 18.90 -8.78 -4.38
N ALA A 409 18.24 -8.56 -3.23
CA ALA A 409 18.86 -7.99 -2.04
C ALA A 409 18.63 -8.83 -0.77
N SER A 410 17.47 -8.71 -0.13
CA SER A 410 17.15 -9.35 1.17
C SER A 410 15.86 -10.17 1.08
N ASN A 411 15.66 -11.14 1.98
CA ASN A 411 14.44 -11.95 2.08
C ASN A 411 13.56 -11.46 3.25
N TYR A 412 12.68 -10.49 3.01
CA TYR A 412 11.83 -9.92 4.07
C TYR A 412 10.37 -10.37 4.02
N ASP A 413 9.92 -10.88 2.87
CA ASP A 413 8.55 -11.31 2.66
C ASP A 413 8.43 -12.80 2.94
N HIS A 414 7.60 -13.16 3.93
CA HIS A 414 7.48 -14.54 4.38
C HIS A 414 6.04 -14.99 4.48
N PHE A 415 5.87 -16.31 4.46
CA PHE A 415 4.72 -16.95 5.10
C PHE A 415 5.14 -17.48 6.47
N ILE A 416 4.27 -17.34 7.46
CA ILE A 416 4.40 -18.07 8.73
C ILE A 416 3.17 -18.96 8.89
N LEU A 417 3.41 -20.25 9.12
CA LEU A 417 2.37 -21.26 9.29
C LEU A 417 2.58 -22.03 10.60
N PRO A 418 1.53 -22.52 11.26
CA PRO A 418 1.67 -23.54 12.30
C PRO A 418 2.21 -24.84 11.69
N LYS A 419 3.19 -25.49 12.33
CA LYS A 419 3.88 -26.69 11.79
C LYS A 419 2.96 -27.86 11.46
N ASN A 420 1.86 -28.01 12.20
CA ASN A 420 0.86 -29.06 11.98
C ASN A 420 -0.41 -28.55 11.28
N GLY A 421 -0.40 -27.30 10.78
CA GLY A 421 -1.50 -26.70 10.03
C GLY A 421 -1.24 -26.73 8.52
N PHE A 422 -2.24 -26.39 7.73
CA PHE A 422 -2.10 -26.26 6.27
C PHE A 422 -1.60 -27.51 5.55
N LEU A 423 -2.06 -28.70 5.97
CA LEU A 423 -1.71 -29.97 5.32
C LEU A 423 -2.05 -29.96 3.82
N ASN A 424 -3.10 -29.23 3.45
CA ASN A 424 -3.50 -29.04 2.06
C ASN A 424 -2.46 -28.29 1.22
N CYS A 425 -1.56 -27.52 1.84
CA CYS A 425 -0.50 -26.77 1.17
C CYS A 425 0.82 -27.54 1.07
N ARG A 426 0.91 -28.73 1.68
CA ARG A 426 2.09 -29.60 1.63
C ARG A 426 2.07 -30.47 0.38
N LYS A 427 3.25 -30.67 -0.20
CA LYS A 427 3.55 -31.62 -1.27
C LYS A 427 3.69 -33.03 -0.69
N SER A 428 3.85 -34.03 -1.55
CA SER A 428 4.06 -35.43 -1.16
C SER A 428 5.34 -35.68 -0.36
N ASN A 429 6.33 -34.79 -0.45
CA ASN A 429 7.58 -34.83 0.30
C ASN A 429 7.55 -33.99 1.58
N ASP A 430 6.36 -33.57 2.03
CA ASP A 430 6.15 -32.76 3.24
C ASP A 430 6.67 -31.31 3.15
N ASP A 431 7.13 -30.87 1.98
CA ASP A 431 7.54 -29.49 1.69
C ASP A 431 6.36 -28.64 1.17
N TYR A 432 6.46 -27.31 1.26
CA TYR A 432 5.44 -26.40 0.77
C TYR A 432 5.65 -26.02 -0.70
N ASP A 433 4.58 -25.88 -1.48
CA ASP A 433 4.64 -25.35 -2.85
C ASP A 433 4.72 -23.82 -2.86
N THR A 434 5.85 -23.31 -2.39
CA THR A 434 6.14 -21.88 -2.30
C THR A 434 7.04 -21.41 -3.43
N SER A 435 6.89 -20.16 -3.84
CA SER A 435 7.73 -19.55 -4.88
C SER A 435 7.75 -18.02 -4.78
N ARG A 436 8.83 -17.44 -5.29
CA ARG A 436 8.98 -16.01 -5.57
C ARG A 436 8.92 -15.78 -7.07
N LEU A 437 8.09 -14.83 -7.52
CA LEU A 437 8.13 -14.38 -8.92
C LEU A 437 9.39 -13.52 -9.15
N LYS A 438 10.17 -13.84 -10.18
CA LYS A 438 11.37 -13.06 -10.56
C LYS A 438 11.05 -12.06 -11.66
N TYR A 439 11.54 -10.83 -11.54
CA TYR A 439 11.34 -9.78 -12.55
C TYR A 439 12.26 -9.89 -13.77
N LEU A 440 13.41 -10.54 -13.62
CA LEU A 440 14.39 -10.73 -14.69
C LEU A 440 14.14 -12.00 -15.53
N GLU A 441 12.96 -12.62 -15.39
CA GLU A 441 12.59 -13.82 -16.14
C GLU A 441 11.12 -13.74 -16.65
N GLY A 442 10.83 -14.50 -17.70
CA GLY A 442 9.48 -14.67 -18.25
C GLY A 442 8.80 -13.37 -18.68
N TYR A 443 7.46 -13.36 -18.62
CA TYR A 443 6.64 -12.28 -19.18
C TYR A 443 6.88 -10.91 -18.54
N VAL A 444 7.37 -10.84 -17.30
CA VAL A 444 7.69 -9.56 -16.66
C VAL A 444 8.94 -8.97 -17.29
N TYR A 445 9.98 -9.78 -17.46
CA TYR A 445 11.20 -9.35 -18.13
C TYR A 445 10.94 -8.94 -19.57
N ASP A 446 10.17 -9.75 -20.31
CA ASP A 446 9.84 -9.47 -21.70
C ASP A 446 9.10 -8.13 -21.83
N TYR A 447 8.07 -7.93 -21.00
CA TYR A 447 7.30 -6.69 -21.01
C TYR A 447 8.14 -5.48 -20.62
N ILE A 448 8.96 -5.57 -19.56
CA ILE A 448 9.83 -4.46 -19.15
C ILE A 448 10.88 -4.17 -20.21
N SER A 449 11.47 -5.21 -20.81
CA SER A 449 12.46 -5.10 -21.89
C SER A 449 11.90 -4.40 -23.12
N GLU A 450 10.69 -4.76 -23.52
CA GLU A 450 10.02 -4.15 -24.66
C GLU A 450 9.56 -2.71 -24.41
N ASN A 451 9.19 -2.36 -23.16
CA ASN A 451 8.48 -1.11 -22.87
C ASN A 451 9.29 -0.07 -22.09
N TYR A 452 10.36 -0.45 -21.37
CA TYR A 452 11.09 0.46 -20.50
C TYR A 452 12.61 0.38 -20.55
N ILE A 453 13.21 -0.68 -21.09
CA ILE A 453 14.68 -0.79 -21.15
C ILE A 453 15.22 0.03 -22.32
N VAL A 454 16.05 1.05 -22.02
CA VAL A 454 16.56 2.00 -23.02
C VAL A 454 18.09 2.01 -23.16
N ARG A 455 18.77 1.37 -22.20
CA ARG A 455 20.23 1.31 -22.08
C ARG A 455 20.90 0.35 -23.05
N SER A 456 22.18 0.58 -23.33
CA SER A 456 23.05 -0.35 -24.05
C SER A 456 23.29 -1.64 -23.24
N LYS A 457 23.59 -2.75 -23.93
CA LYS A 457 23.95 -4.02 -23.29
C LYS A 457 25.35 -4.00 -22.66
N ARG A 458 26.24 -3.15 -23.17
CA ARG A 458 27.65 -3.03 -22.73
C ARG A 458 27.87 -1.69 -22.05
N ILE A 459 28.79 -1.69 -21.08
CA ILE A 459 29.34 -0.48 -20.46
C ILE A 459 30.02 0.35 -21.55
N LYS A 460 30.02 1.67 -21.41
CA LYS A 460 30.74 2.58 -22.31
C LYS A 460 32.23 2.21 -22.30
N ASP A 461 32.75 1.69 -23.41
CA ASP A 461 34.19 1.45 -23.59
C ASP A 461 34.94 2.77 -23.28
N GLN A 462 36.00 2.70 -22.46
CA GLN A 462 36.83 3.87 -22.12
C GLN A 462 37.60 4.44 -23.33
N ASP A 463 37.55 3.81 -24.52
CA ASP A 463 38.44 4.13 -25.65
C ASP A 463 37.73 4.46 -26.98
N LYS A 464 36.50 4.99 -26.98
CA LYS A 464 35.94 5.62 -28.20
C LYS A 464 35.24 6.94 -27.91
N GLU A 465 35.92 8.04 -28.26
CA GLU A 465 35.28 9.33 -28.55
C GLU A 465 34.23 9.13 -29.64
N ILE A 466 32.95 9.13 -29.26
CA ILE A 466 31.83 9.27 -30.17
C ILE A 466 30.83 10.23 -29.51
N GLU A 467 30.39 11.21 -30.29
CA GLU A 467 29.56 12.37 -29.96
C GLU A 467 28.52 12.10 -28.86
N GLN A 468 28.68 12.81 -27.74
CA GLN A 468 27.64 12.99 -26.76
C GLN A 468 26.52 13.84 -27.37
N ILE A 469 25.34 13.25 -27.56
CA ILE A 469 24.13 14.05 -27.79
C ILE A 469 23.57 14.39 -26.40
N TYR A 470 24.05 15.49 -25.83
CA TYR A 470 23.31 16.17 -24.77
C TYR A 470 22.17 16.95 -25.44
N PRO A 471 20.91 16.82 -25.01
CA PRO A 471 19.96 17.90 -25.22
C PRO A 471 20.44 19.06 -24.34
N GLU A 472 21.04 20.07 -24.97
CA GLU A 472 21.17 21.41 -24.39
C GLU A 472 19.76 21.90 -24.06
N ASP A 473 19.46 22.06 -22.77
CA ASP A 473 18.67 23.18 -22.23
C ASP A 473 18.55 23.07 -20.69
N GLU A 474 19.13 24.09 -20.05
CA GLU A 474 18.77 24.77 -18.79
C GLU A 474 18.86 24.06 -17.41
N GLU A 475 19.84 24.55 -16.63
CA GLU A 475 19.90 24.68 -15.16
C GLU A 475 19.14 23.65 -14.30
N LEU A 476 19.73 22.46 -14.15
CA LEU A 476 19.36 21.51 -13.10
C LEU A 476 20.30 21.64 -11.90
N GLY A 477 19.79 22.21 -10.81
CA GLY A 477 20.39 22.10 -9.50
C GLY A 477 20.65 20.64 -9.13
N GLU A 478 21.90 20.37 -8.72
CA GLU A 478 22.40 19.15 -8.07
C GLU A 478 21.93 17.82 -8.70
N SER A 479 22.35 17.57 -9.94
CA SER A 479 22.30 16.26 -10.59
C SER A 479 23.26 15.25 -9.91
N MET A 480 22.68 14.33 -9.13
CA MET A 480 23.30 13.13 -8.54
C MET A 480 23.63 12.02 -9.57
N VAL A 481 24.13 12.37 -10.76
CA VAL A 481 24.52 11.39 -11.79
C VAL A 481 25.98 11.61 -12.19
N SER A 482 26.90 11.37 -11.25
CA SER A 482 28.33 11.31 -11.54
C SER A 482 28.65 9.98 -12.22
N SER A 483 28.85 10.05 -13.53
CA SER A 483 29.17 8.97 -14.50
C SER A 483 28.01 8.03 -14.89
N LEU A 484 27.63 8.11 -16.16
CA LEU A 484 26.76 7.13 -16.82
C LEU A 484 27.62 5.95 -17.29
N ASP A 485 27.40 4.76 -16.71
CA ASP A 485 28.10 3.54 -17.08
C ASP A 485 27.63 2.99 -18.43
N TYR A 486 26.36 3.21 -18.78
CA TYR A 486 25.73 2.74 -20.01
C TYR A 486 25.28 3.89 -20.90
N GLN A 487 25.25 3.65 -22.21
CA GLN A 487 24.73 4.62 -23.17
C GLN A 487 23.23 4.46 -23.35
N LEU A 488 22.53 5.59 -23.52
CA LEU A 488 21.16 5.59 -24.04
C LEU A 488 21.21 5.17 -25.51
N THR A 489 20.50 4.10 -25.87
CA THR A 489 20.45 3.66 -27.27
C THR A 489 19.52 4.56 -28.10
N LYS A 490 19.77 4.72 -29.40
CA LYS A 490 18.86 5.49 -30.30
C LYS A 490 17.41 4.95 -30.27
N THR A 491 17.25 3.63 -30.20
CA THR A 491 15.93 2.99 -30.07
C THR A 491 15.31 3.31 -28.70
N GLY A 492 16.10 3.20 -27.63
CA GLY A 492 15.68 3.52 -26.27
C GLY A 492 15.28 4.99 -26.10
N GLU A 493 16.00 5.92 -26.72
CA GLU A 493 15.65 7.35 -26.73
C GLU A 493 14.30 7.59 -27.41
N ARG A 494 14.07 7.01 -28.59
CA ARG A 494 12.77 7.10 -29.28
C ARG A 494 11.64 6.55 -28.42
N GLN A 495 11.88 5.45 -27.72
CA GLN A 495 10.93 4.82 -26.82
C GLN A 495 10.63 5.66 -25.58
N MET A 496 11.67 6.19 -24.93
CA MET A 496 11.55 7.13 -23.82
C MET A 496 10.73 8.36 -24.25
N ASN A 497 11.05 8.97 -25.40
CA ASN A 497 10.35 10.15 -25.91
C ASN A 497 8.88 9.85 -26.24
N LYS A 498 8.57 8.67 -26.78
CA LYS A 498 7.19 8.21 -26.99
C LYS A 498 6.43 8.12 -25.67
N MET A 499 7.05 7.55 -24.64
CA MET A 499 6.44 7.40 -23.31
C MET A 499 6.27 8.76 -22.60
N LEU A 500 7.25 9.66 -22.72
CA LEU A 500 7.16 11.03 -22.21
C LEU A 500 6.05 11.82 -22.91
N THR A 501 5.93 11.70 -24.23
CA THR A 501 4.87 12.34 -25.01
C THR A 501 3.49 11.83 -24.57
N LYS A 502 3.35 10.52 -24.37
CA LYS A 502 2.12 9.92 -23.86
C LYS A 502 1.78 10.46 -22.46
N LEU A 503 2.73 10.44 -21.53
CA LEU A 503 2.53 10.97 -20.17
C LEU A 503 2.20 12.47 -20.20
N LYS A 504 2.88 13.27 -21.02
CA LYS A 504 2.58 14.70 -21.22
C LYS A 504 1.16 14.90 -21.74
N SER A 505 0.71 14.08 -22.68
CA SER A 505 -0.67 14.14 -23.18
C SER A 505 -1.69 13.79 -22.10
N GLU A 506 -1.42 12.79 -21.26
CA GLU A 506 -2.30 12.39 -20.15
C GLU A 506 -2.37 13.49 -19.08
N LEU A 507 -1.22 14.02 -18.65
CA LEU A 507 -1.14 15.11 -17.66
C LEU A 507 -1.85 16.38 -18.15
N ASN A 508 -1.74 16.71 -19.43
CA ASN A 508 -2.40 17.88 -20.02
C ASN A 508 -3.93 17.77 -20.10
N LYS A 509 -4.50 16.56 -19.92
CA LYS A 509 -5.95 16.34 -19.87
C LYS A 509 -6.50 16.41 -18.45
N VAL A 510 -5.64 16.57 -17.45
CA VAL A 510 -6.06 16.62 -16.04
C VAL A 510 -6.51 18.04 -15.69
N TYR A 511 -7.69 18.13 -15.09
CA TYR A 511 -8.25 19.37 -14.54
C TYR A 511 -8.39 19.23 -13.02
N THR A 512 -8.51 20.36 -12.35
CA THR A 512 -8.69 20.47 -10.90
C THR A 512 -9.58 21.67 -10.59
N ILE A 513 -10.01 21.80 -9.34
CA ILE A 513 -10.77 22.96 -8.87
C ILE A 513 -9.83 23.86 -8.09
N LYS A 514 -9.73 25.13 -8.49
CA LYS A 514 -9.01 26.17 -7.74
C LYS A 514 -9.92 27.37 -7.57
N LYS A 515 -10.15 27.80 -6.33
CA LYS A 515 -11.00 28.96 -6.00
C LYS A 515 -12.42 28.84 -6.60
N GLY A 516 -13.00 27.64 -6.58
CA GLY A 516 -14.35 27.37 -7.10
C GLY A 516 -14.45 27.23 -8.63
N GLU A 517 -13.33 27.34 -9.35
CA GLU A 517 -13.32 27.25 -10.82
C GLU A 517 -12.56 26.00 -11.28
N ILE A 518 -13.07 25.38 -12.35
CA ILE A 518 -12.36 24.29 -13.03
C ILE A 518 -11.23 24.90 -13.86
N VAL A 519 -10.01 24.49 -13.53
CA VAL A 519 -8.80 24.93 -14.20
C VAL A 519 -7.95 23.72 -14.57
N LYS A 520 -7.09 23.88 -15.57
CA LYS A 520 -6.12 22.85 -15.93
C LYS A 520 -5.16 22.61 -14.77
N ASP A 521 -4.86 21.35 -14.47
CA ASP A 521 -3.80 21.02 -13.51
C ASP A 521 -2.45 20.97 -14.22
N ASP A 522 -1.94 22.16 -14.54
CA ASP A 522 -0.61 22.36 -15.12
C ASP A 522 0.51 22.39 -14.08
N SER A 523 0.15 22.33 -12.79
CA SER A 523 1.12 22.41 -11.72
C SER A 523 2.00 21.16 -11.73
N LYS A 524 3.31 21.38 -11.89
CA LYS A 524 4.33 20.31 -11.87
C LYS A 524 4.31 19.33 -13.05
N ILE A 525 3.70 19.66 -14.20
CA ILE A 525 3.77 18.79 -15.39
C ILE A 525 5.23 18.52 -15.77
N GLU A 526 6.04 19.55 -15.97
CA GLU A 526 7.45 19.40 -16.37
C GLU A 526 8.27 18.69 -15.29
N GLN A 527 8.06 19.00 -14.01
CA GLN A 527 8.69 18.26 -12.91
C GLN A 527 8.35 16.76 -12.94
N ARG A 528 7.07 16.41 -13.18
CA ARG A 528 6.62 15.01 -13.27
C ARG A 528 7.20 14.30 -14.48
N LEU A 529 7.35 15.00 -15.61
CA LEU A 529 7.99 14.46 -16.82
C LEU A 529 9.48 14.22 -16.60
N ASN A 530 10.18 15.17 -15.97
CA ASN A 530 11.60 15.03 -15.63
C ASN A 530 11.81 13.88 -14.65
N TYR A 531 11.03 13.79 -13.58
CA TYR A 531 11.12 12.66 -12.66
C TYR A 531 10.78 11.32 -13.31
N PHE A 532 9.85 11.27 -14.26
CA PHE A 532 9.58 10.04 -15.01
C PHE A 532 10.78 9.66 -15.88
N ARG A 533 11.32 10.61 -16.64
CA ARG A 533 12.54 10.46 -17.44
C ARG A 533 13.69 9.93 -16.59
N ASP A 534 13.99 10.61 -15.49
CA ASP A 534 15.18 10.35 -14.69
C ASP A 534 15.05 9.03 -13.94
N ARG A 535 13.90 8.78 -13.30
CA ARG A 535 13.74 7.63 -12.40
C ARG A 535 13.47 6.33 -13.16
N VAL A 536 12.78 6.37 -14.29
CA VAL A 536 12.41 5.17 -15.07
C VAL A 536 13.44 4.87 -16.16
N PHE A 537 13.93 5.89 -16.87
CA PHE A 537 14.73 5.70 -18.08
C PHE A 537 16.21 6.03 -17.90
N LEU A 538 16.58 7.12 -17.24
CA LEU A 538 18.00 7.49 -17.09
C LEU A 538 18.67 6.79 -15.91
N SER A 539 17.93 6.45 -14.85
CA SER A 539 18.45 5.74 -13.67
C SER A 539 19.12 4.41 -14.02
N GLN A 540 18.62 3.72 -15.04
CA GLN A 540 19.16 2.44 -15.49
C GLN A 540 20.50 2.59 -16.25
N LEU A 541 21.00 3.81 -16.47
CA LEU A 541 22.29 4.07 -17.11
C LEU A 541 23.47 4.09 -16.12
N SER A 542 23.22 3.94 -14.82
CA SER A 542 24.25 3.78 -13.79
C SER A 542 24.15 2.40 -13.15
N ASN A 543 25.30 1.81 -12.80
CA ASN A 543 25.38 0.57 -12.06
C ASN A 543 24.69 0.69 -10.70
N ASN A 544 24.68 1.84 -10.04
CA ASN A 544 24.07 2.01 -8.71
C ASN A 544 22.54 2.01 -8.72
N THR A 545 21.93 2.29 -9.86
CA THR A 545 20.46 2.37 -10.00
C THR A 545 19.93 1.55 -11.18
N PHE A 546 20.73 0.60 -11.66
CA PHE A 546 20.49 -0.21 -12.86
C PHE A 546 19.10 -0.88 -12.91
N TYR A 547 18.59 -1.35 -11.77
CA TYR A 547 17.31 -2.02 -11.64
C TYR A 547 16.18 -1.13 -11.13
N ARG A 548 16.43 0.17 -10.89
CA ARG A 548 15.43 1.10 -10.35
C ARG A 548 14.15 1.14 -11.17
N VAL A 549 14.22 0.95 -12.49
CA VAL A 549 13.06 0.84 -13.38
C VAL A 549 12.00 -0.16 -12.86
N TYR A 550 12.39 -1.30 -12.29
CA TYR A 550 11.46 -2.29 -11.75
C TYR A 550 10.71 -1.79 -10.51
N LYS A 551 11.39 -1.05 -9.62
CA LYS A 551 10.78 -0.40 -8.46
C LYS A 551 9.72 0.61 -8.88
N GLU A 552 10.06 1.47 -9.83
CA GLU A 552 9.19 2.55 -10.30
C GLU A 552 7.95 2.03 -11.03
N ILE A 553 8.11 0.98 -11.84
CA ILE A 553 7.03 0.42 -12.67
C ILE A 553 6.21 -0.65 -11.92
N ILE A 554 6.81 -1.42 -11.02
CA ILE A 554 6.19 -2.57 -10.35
C ILE A 554 6.22 -2.40 -8.83
N SER A 555 7.35 -2.71 -8.19
CA SER A 555 7.57 -2.66 -6.74
C SER A 555 9.05 -2.93 -6.45
N ASP A 556 9.53 -2.50 -5.29
CA ASP A 556 10.83 -2.89 -4.74
C ASP A 556 10.79 -4.21 -3.98
N HIS A 557 9.66 -4.91 -3.98
CA HIS A 557 9.55 -6.27 -3.48
C HIS A 557 9.07 -7.21 -4.59
N TYR A 558 9.42 -8.49 -4.50
CA TYR A 558 8.98 -9.56 -5.37
C TYR A 558 7.75 -10.25 -4.77
N PRO A 559 6.72 -10.56 -5.57
CA PRO A 559 5.57 -11.30 -5.07
C PRO A 559 5.97 -12.72 -4.68
N ILE A 560 5.49 -13.16 -3.52
CA ILE A 560 5.60 -14.55 -3.05
C ILE A 560 4.25 -15.25 -3.22
N SER A 561 4.26 -16.56 -3.44
CA SER A 561 3.04 -17.37 -3.53
C SER A 561 3.22 -18.76 -2.95
N MET A 562 2.12 -19.33 -2.48
CA MET A 562 1.98 -20.70 -2.01
C MET A 562 0.75 -21.34 -2.68
N SER A 563 0.89 -22.57 -3.17
CA SER A 563 -0.23 -23.33 -3.73
C SER A 563 -0.75 -24.36 -2.73
N CYS A 564 -2.07 -24.41 -2.55
CA CYS A 564 -2.74 -25.36 -1.68
C CYS A 564 -3.79 -26.16 -2.44
N SER A 565 -3.93 -27.45 -2.11
CA SER A 565 -5.08 -28.25 -2.49
C SER A 565 -6.36 -27.63 -1.91
N ASN A 566 -7.43 -27.66 -2.69
CA ASN A 566 -8.76 -27.23 -2.23
C ASN A 566 -9.79 -28.37 -2.34
N LYS A 567 -9.30 -29.61 -2.43
CA LYS A 567 -10.10 -30.83 -2.55
C LYS A 567 -10.60 -31.33 -1.21
#